data_AF-A0A367AZV8-F1
#
_entry.id   AF-A0A367AZV8-F1
#
_cell.length_a   1.000
_cell.length_b   1.000
_cell.length_c   1.000
_cell.angle_alpha   90.00
_cell.angle_beta   90.00
_cell.angle_gamma   90.00
#
_symmetry.space_group_name_H-M   'P 1'
#
loop_
_entity.id
_entity.type
_entity.pdbx_description
1 polymer ?
#
loop_
_entity_poly.entity_id
_entity_poly.type
_entity_poly.pdbx_seq_one_letter_code
_entity_poly.pdbx_strand_id
1 'polypeptide(L)' 'MSAVEVVERRVEVQVPLEPTRRDWPQLLGQLAGQLDDGRVYDRDLPALARALQPVLEAYRRRAHLTGALDVR' A
#
# COMPACT_ATOMS: atom_id res chain seq x y z
N MET A 1 8.76 47.94 -4.41
CA MET A 1 7.74 47.14 -3.70
C MET A 1 7.34 46.01 -4.62
N SER A 2 7.55 44.75 -4.24
CA SER A 2 7.27 43.60 -5.11
C SER A 2 5.83 43.12 -4.92
N ALA A 3 5.13 42.85 -6.01
CA ALA A 3 3.77 42.34 -5.98
C ALA A 3 3.76 40.83 -5.69
N VAL A 4 2.90 40.39 -4.76
CA VAL A 4 2.70 38.97 -4.44
C VAL A 4 1.42 38.52 -5.14
N GLU A 5 1.53 37.54 -6.02
CA GLU A 5 0.37 36.92 -6.68
C GLU A 5 -0.08 35.71 -5.87
N VAL A 6 -1.31 35.76 -5.36
CA VAL A 6 -1.89 34.67 -4.57
C VAL A 6 -2.62 33.73 -5.52
N VAL A 7 -2.10 32.51 -5.68
CA VAL A 7 -2.70 31.47 -6.52
C VAL A 7 -3.36 30.42 -5.63
N GLU A 8 -4.67 30.25 -5.77
CA GLU A 8 -5.40 29.19 -5.07
C GLU A 8 -5.15 27.84 -5.75
N ARG A 9 -4.49 26.92 -5.03
CA ARG A 9 -4.31 25.53 -5.45
C ARG A 9 -5.10 24.61 -4.53
N ARG A 10 -6.11 23.92 -5.07
CA ARG A 10 -6.80 22.85 -4.33
C ARG A 10 -5.84 21.70 -4.07
N VAL A 11 -5.67 21.36 -2.79
CA VAL A 11 -4.92 20.18 -2.33
C VAL A 11 -5.94 19.23 -1.73
N GLU A 12 -6.18 18.11 -2.40
CA GLU A 12 -6.98 17.02 -1.84
C GLU A 12 -6.10 16.22 -0.88
N VAL A 13 -6.30 16.45 0.43
CA VAL A 13 -5.64 15.68 1.48
C VAL A 13 -6.50 14.45 1.74
N GLN A 14 -6.00 13.26 1.36
CA GLN A 14 -6.60 12.00 1.76
C GLN A 14 -6.51 11.90 3.29
N VAL A 15 -7.65 12.00 3.97
CA VAL A 15 -7.73 11.70 5.40
C VAL A 15 -7.41 10.21 5.56
N PRO A 16 -6.47 9.80 6.44
CA PRO A 16 -6.19 8.40 6.64
C PRO A 16 -7.41 7.75 7.31
N LEU A 17 -8.30 7.20 6.50
CA LEU A 17 -9.32 6.27 6.93
C LEU A 17 -8.60 4.94 7.18
N GLU A 18 -8.73 4.38 8.39
CA GLU A 18 -8.23 3.03 8.63
C GLU A 18 -8.92 2.08 7.65
N PRO A 19 -8.17 1.31 6.85
CA PRO A 19 -8.76 0.42 5.87
C PRO A 19 -9.61 -0.63 6.57
N THR A 20 -10.84 -0.79 6.09
CA THR A 20 -11.72 -1.87 6.52
C THR A 20 -11.29 -3.19 5.86
N ARG A 21 -11.84 -4.31 6.35
CA ARG A 21 -11.57 -5.65 5.78
C ARG A 21 -11.83 -5.74 4.27
N ARG A 22 -12.74 -4.91 3.73
CA ARG A 22 -13.13 -4.92 2.32
C ARG A 22 -12.18 -4.12 1.43
N ASP A 23 -11.36 -3.23 2.01
CA ASP A 23 -10.50 -2.33 1.26
C ASP A 23 -9.16 -2.99 0.86
N TRP A 24 -8.74 -4.00 1.62
CA TRP A 24 -7.45 -4.67 1.43
C TRP A 24 -7.22 -5.26 0.03
N PRO A 25 -8.18 -5.94 -0.63
CA PRO A 25 -7.97 -6.42 -2.00
C PRO A 25 -7.63 -5.30 -2.98
N GLN A 26 -8.31 -4.15 -2.88
CA GLN A 26 -8.05 -3.00 -3.74
C GLN A 26 -6.70 -2.36 -3.44
N LEU A 27 -6.39 -2.14 -2.15
CA LEU A 27 -5.13 -1.50 -1.74
C LEU A 27 -3.90 -2.33 -2.14
N LEU A 28 -3.99 -3.66 -2.01
CA LEU A 28 -2.92 -4.56 -2.47
C LEU A 28 -2.76 -4.51 -4.00
N GLY A 29 -3.86 -4.39 -4.75
CA GLY A 29 -3.81 -4.20 -6.20
C GLY A 29 -3.18 -2.86 -6.61
N GLN A 30 -3.47 -1.79 -5.88
CA GLN A 30 -2.82 -0.49 -6.09
C GLN A 30 -1.33 -0.52 -5.78
N LEU A 31 -0.91 -1.19 -4.70
CA LEU A 31 0.50 -1.39 -4.38
C LEU A 31 1.21 -2.17 -5.50
N ALA A 32 0.60 -3.24 -6.02
CA ALA A 32 1.15 -3.98 -7.16
C ALA A 32 1.34 -3.08 -8.39
N GLY A 33 0.32 -2.29 -8.75
CA GLY A 33 0.45 -1.33 -9.86
C GLY A 33 1.53 -0.28 -9.63
N GLN A 34 1.73 0.19 -8.40
CA GLN A 34 2.82 1.12 -8.09
C GLN A 34 4.21 0.49 -8.21
N LEU A 35 4.35 -0.80 -7.90
CA LEU A 35 5.58 -1.55 -8.11
C LEU A 35 5.86 -1.72 -9.60
N ASP A 36 4.85 -2.11 -10.38
CA ASP A 36 4.97 -2.32 -11.83
C ASP A 36 5.28 -1.01 -12.57
N ASP A 37 4.69 0.10 -12.13
CA ASP A 37 4.93 1.45 -12.66
C ASP A 37 6.29 2.05 -12.22
N GLY A 38 7.03 1.39 -11.31
CA GLY A 38 8.27 1.92 -10.73
C GLY A 38 8.08 3.14 -9.81
N ARG A 39 6.85 3.38 -9.32
CA ARG A 39 6.54 4.46 -8.36
C ARG A 39 7.08 4.15 -6.96
N VAL A 40 7.26 2.88 -6.66
CA VAL A 40 8.05 2.40 -5.52
C VAL A 40 9.48 2.19 -6.03
N TYR A 41 10.45 2.89 -5.43
CA TYR A 41 11.83 2.83 -5.89
C TYR A 41 12.54 1.56 -5.38
N ASP A 42 13.55 1.10 -6.11
CA ASP A 42 14.37 -0.06 -5.73
C ASP A 42 14.93 0.02 -4.30
N ARG A 43 15.26 1.24 -3.84
CA ARG A 43 15.75 1.50 -2.48
C ARG A 43 14.71 1.17 -1.39
N ASP A 44 13.42 1.22 -1.73
CA ASP A 44 12.32 0.99 -0.80
C ASP A 44 11.92 -0.49 -0.76
N LEU A 45 12.30 -1.28 -1.78
CA LEU A 45 11.98 -2.71 -1.88
C LEU A 45 12.46 -3.55 -0.69
N PRO A 46 13.68 -3.36 -0.13
CA PRO A 46 14.11 -4.14 1.04
C PRO A 46 13.24 -3.90 2.28
N ALA A 47 12.79 -2.66 2.49
CA ALA A 47 11.92 -2.32 3.61
C ALA A 47 10.51 -2.91 3.40
N LEU A 48 10.00 -2.82 2.17
CA LEU A 48 8.71 -3.39 1.79
C LEU A 48 8.69 -4.91 1.95
N ALA A 49 9.74 -5.60 1.51
CA ALA A 49 9.87 -7.05 1.66
C ALA A 49 9.80 -7.48 3.14
N ARG A 50 10.50 -6.76 4.03
CA ARG A 50 10.44 -7.03 5.48
C ARG A 50 9.05 -6.80 6.07
N ALA A 51 8.31 -5.82 5.57
CA ALA A 51 6.95 -5.53 6.01
C ALA A 51 5.92 -6.57 5.51
N LEU A 52 6.12 -7.12 4.31
CA LEU A 52 5.25 -8.15 3.74
C LEU A 52 5.46 -9.53 4.37
N GLN A 53 6.68 -9.85 4.80
CA GLN A 53 7.03 -11.12 5.44
C GLN A 53 6.03 -11.56 6.55
N PRO A 54 5.77 -10.77 7.60
CA PRO A 54 4.84 -11.17 8.66
C PRO A 54 3.39 -11.33 8.17
N VAL A 55 2.98 -10.59 7.14
CA VAL A 55 1.65 -10.71 6.53
C VAL A 55 1.48 -12.05 5.84
N LEU A 56 2.47 -12.44 5.03
CA LEU A 56 2.48 -13.74 4.35
C LEU A 56 2.53 -14.89 5.35
N GLU A 57 3.37 -14.79 6.39
CA GLU A 57 3.41 -15.81 7.44
C GLU A 57 2.08 -15.96 8.17
N ALA A 58 1.40 -14.85 8.49
CA ALA A 58 0.09 -14.89 9.12
C ALA A 58 -0.97 -15.52 8.19
N TYR A 59 -0.94 -15.19 6.90
CA TYR A 59 -1.81 -15.81 5.90
C TYR A 59 -1.57 -17.32 5.83
N ARG A 60 -0.32 -17.75 5.68
CA ARG A 60 0.05 -19.18 5.59
C ARG A 60 -0.39 -19.96 6.83
N ARG A 61 -0.17 -19.40 8.03
CA ARG A 61 -0.68 -20.00 9.28
C ARG A 61 -2.20 -20.16 9.25
N ARG A 62 -2.93 -19.15 8.81
CA ARG A 62 -4.40 -19.22 8.72
C ARG A 62 -4.86 -20.22 7.65
N ALA A 63 -4.25 -20.22 6.47
CA ALA A 63 -4.57 -21.13 5.39
C ALA A 63 -4.38 -22.59 5.79
N HIS A 64 -3.28 -22.88 6.50
CA HIS A 64 -3.03 -24.21 7.07
C HIS A 64 -4.13 -24.65 8.05
N LEU A 65 -4.60 -23.74 8.91
CA LEU A 65 -5.65 -24.04 9.89
C LEU A 65 -7.04 -24.19 9.27
N THR A 66 -7.34 -23.48 8.18
CA THR A 66 -8.68 -23.45 7.57
C THR A 66 -8.79 -24.29 6.29
N GLY A 67 -7.70 -24.89 5.82
CA GLY A 67 -7.65 -25.55 4.51
C GLY A 67 -7.83 -24.58 3.33
N ALA A 68 -7.58 -23.28 3.53
CA ALA A 68 -7.66 -22.30 2.45
C ALA A 68 -6.43 -22.42 1.52
N LEU A 69 -6.53 -21.84 0.32
CA LEU A 69 -5.43 -21.83 -0.64
C LEU A 69 -4.18 -21.21 0.00
N ASP A 70 -3.03 -21.86 -0.18
CA ASP A 70 -1.75 -21.35 0.27
C ASP A 70 -1.16 -20.39 -0.77
N VAL A 71 -0.67 -19.23 -0.33
CA VAL A 71 0.11 -18.31 -1.17
C VAL A 71 1.59 -18.63 -0.96
N ARG A 72 2.17 -19.30 -1.95
CA ARG A 72 3.58 -19.68 -1.97
C ARG A 72 4.43 -18.59 -2.56
#